data_AF-A0A6J4Q7I4-F1
#
_entry.id   AF-A0A6J4Q7I4-F1
#
_cell.length_a   1.000
_cell.length_b   1.000
_cell.length_c   1.000
_cell.angle_alpha   90.00
_cell.angle_beta   90.00
_cell.angle_gamma   90.00
#
_symmetry.space_group_name_H-M   'P 1'
#
loop_
_entity.id
_entity.type
_entity.pdbx_description
1 polymer ?
#
loop_
_entity_poly.entity_id
_entity_poly.type
_entity_poly.pdbx_seq_one_letter_code
_entity_poly.pdbx_strand_id
1 'polypeptide(L)' 'MSDFLHTPHVVLAGVWLGGVVFTTLVVSPALKAMKWPESERVLVRSAIGKQYARVGSANLGLLLIFALLDGLAAGFGAAF' A
#
# COMPACT_ATOMS: atom_id res chain seq x y z
N MET A 1 8.64 12.14 21.51
CA MET A 1 9.26 12.24 20.16
C MET A 1 9.04 10.97 19.36
N SER A 2 9.24 9.79 19.96
CA SER A 2 8.93 8.46 19.37
C SER A 2 7.49 8.32 18.89
N ASP A 3 6.49 8.71 19.68
CA ASP A 3 5.07 8.52 19.31
C ASP A 3 4.67 9.27 18.02
N PHE A 4 5.36 10.38 17.73
CA PHE A 4 5.12 11.20 16.56
C PHE A 4 5.74 10.61 15.28
N LEU A 5 6.68 9.66 15.40
CA LEU A 5 7.26 8.90 14.29
C LEU A 5 6.57 7.53 14.15
N HIS A 6 6.30 6.88 15.28
CA HIS A 6 5.67 5.58 15.34
C HIS A 6 4.22 5.59 14.85
N THR A 7 3.41 6.57 15.28
CA THR A 7 2.00 6.65 14.88
C THR A 7 1.84 6.81 13.36
N PRO A 8 2.52 7.76 12.69
CA PRO A 8 2.48 7.84 11.23
C PRO A 8 3.01 6.59 10.54
N HIS A 9 4.08 5.95 11.05
CA HIS A 9 4.60 4.71 10.48
C HIS A 9 3.52 3.61 10.46
N VAL A 10 2.87 3.36 11.61
CA VAL A 10 1.80 2.36 11.73
C VAL A 10 0.61 2.71 10.83
N VAL A 11 0.21 3.98 10.77
CA VAL A 11 -0.88 4.44 9.89
C VAL A 11 -0.53 4.21 8.42
N LEU A 12 0.67 4.60 7.98
CA LEU A 12 1.12 4.40 6.60
C LEU A 12 1.20 2.91 6.25
N ALA A 13 1.57 2.06 7.20
CA ALA A 13 1.62 0.60 7.03
C ALA A 13 0.20 0.04 6.86
N GLY A 14 -0.73 0.51 7.69
CA GLY A 14 -2.16 0.18 7.57
C GLY A 14 -2.76 0.63 6.24
N VAL A 15 -2.44 1.84 5.77
CA VAL A 15 -2.88 2.36 4.46
C VAL A 15 -2.34 1.52 3.32
N TRP A 16 -1.06 1.14 3.37
CA TRP A 16 -0.45 0.29 2.37
C TRP A 16 -1.14 -1.09 2.31
N LEU A 17 -1.27 -1.75 3.47
CA LEU A 17 -1.89 -3.06 3.56
C LEU A 17 -3.36 -3.00 3.14
N GLY A 18 -4.11 -2.00 3.60
CA GLY A 18 -5.50 -1.77 3.24
C GLY A 18 -5.70 -1.62 1.73
N GLY A 19 -4.81 -0.90 1.05
CA GLY A 19 -4.86 -0.77 -0.41
C GLY A 19 -4.59 -2.09 -1.15
N VAL A 20 -3.64 -2.90 -0.66
CA VAL A 20 -3.37 -4.24 -1.23
C VAL A 20 -4.57 -5.16 -1.02
N VAL A 21 -5.13 -5.18 0.19
CA VAL A 21 -6.32 -5.98 0.51
C VAL A 21 -7.52 -5.54 -0.34
N PHE A 22 -7.75 -4.23 -0.48
CA PHE A 22 -8.85 -3.69 -1.29
C PHE A 22 -8.72 -4.06 -2.77
N THR A 23 -7.53 -3.93 -3.37
CA THR A 23 -7.31 -4.30 -4.77
C THR A 23 -7.50 -5.80 -5.01
N THR A 24 -7.19 -6.62 -4.01
CA THR A 24 -7.30 -8.09 -4.10
C THR A 24 -8.73 -8.58 -3.85
N LEU A 25 -9.38 -8.11 -2.79
CA LEU A 25 -10.67 -8.62 -2.32
C LEU A 25 -11.87 -7.87 -2.88
N VAL A 26 -11.71 -6.64 -3.36
CA VAL A 26 -12.82 -5.82 -3.86
C VAL A 26 -12.68 -5.60 -5.36
N VAL A 27 -11.55 -5.04 -5.82
CA VAL A 27 -11.38 -4.70 -7.24
C VAL A 27 -11.36 -5.94 -8.12
N SER A 28 -10.59 -6.96 -7.75
CA SER A 28 -10.47 -8.17 -8.59
C SER A 28 -11.81 -8.92 -8.73
N PRO A 29 -12.61 -9.13 -7.66
CA PRO A 29 -13.96 -9.68 -7.80
C PRO A 29 -14.93 -8.77 -8.54
N ALA A 30 -14.89 -7.44 -8.32
CA ALA A 30 -15.75 -6.50 -9.03
C ALA A 30 -15.53 -6.57 -10.54
N LEU A 31 -14.28 -6.58 -11.00
CA LEU A 31 -13.93 -6.73 -12.42
C LEU A 31 -14.40 -8.09 -12.99
N LYS A 32 -14.43 -9.15 -12.17
CA LYS A 32 -14.98 -10.43 -12.60
C LYS A 32 -16.49 -10.40 -12.78
N ALA A 33 -17.20 -9.60 -11.98
CA ALA A 33 -18.65 -9.45 -12.01
C ALA A 33 -19.16 -8.63 -13.22
N MET A 34 -18.33 -7.75 -13.79
CA MET A 34 -18.73 -6.83 -14.89
C MET A 34 -19.10 -7.52 -16.22
N LYS A 35 -18.98 -8.84 -16.34
CA LYS A 35 -19.26 -9.63 -17.58
C LYS A 35 -18.51 -9.16 -18.83
N TRP A 36 -17.46 -8.36 -18.68
CA TRP A 36 -16.63 -7.89 -19.80
C TRP A 36 -15.81 -9.01 -20.43
N PRO A 37 -15.47 -8.89 -21.72
CA PRO A 37 -14.44 -9.70 -22.36
C PRO A 37 -13.14 -9.70 -21.55
N GLU A 38 -12.39 -10.79 -21.62
CA GLU A 38 -11.15 -10.94 -20.84
C GLU A 38 -10.12 -9.86 -21.18
N SER A 39 -9.98 -9.50 -22.45
CA SER A 39 -9.09 -8.44 -22.92
C SER A 39 -9.39 -7.08 -22.27
N GLU A 40 -10.66 -6.70 -22.21
CA GLU A 40 -11.10 -5.44 -21.59
C GLU A 40 -10.87 -5.45 -20.08
N ARG A 41 -11.12 -6.59 -19.43
CA ARG A 41 -10.86 -6.77 -18.00
C ARG A 41 -9.39 -6.63 -17.63
N VAL A 42 -8.50 -7.17 -18.47
CA VAL A 42 -7.05 -7.05 -18.28
C VAL A 42 -6.60 -5.60 -18.47
N LEU A 43 -7.14 -4.90 -19.48
CA LEU A 43 -6.82 -3.48 -19.70
C LEU A 43 -7.25 -2.61 -18.51
N VAL A 44 -8.47 -2.78 -18.01
CA VAL A 44 -8.97 -2.02 -16.86
C VAL A 44 -8.19 -2.37 -15.58
N ARG A 45 -7.89 -3.66 -15.35
CA ARG A 45 -7.06 -4.09 -14.21
C ARG A 45 -5.66 -3.47 -14.27
N SER A 46 -5.05 -3.42 -15.45
CA SER A 46 -3.74 -2.80 -15.68
C SER A 46 -3.77 -1.30 -15.42
N ALA A 47 -4.81 -0.60 -15.88
CA ALA A 47 -5.00 0.82 -15.61
C ALA A 47 -5.15 1.12 -14.11
N ILE A 48 -5.98 0.34 -13.40
CA ILE A 48 -6.14 0.46 -11.95
C ILE A 48 -4.80 0.15 -11.24
N GLY A 49 -4.11 -0.91 -11.67
CA GLY A 49 -2.81 -1.28 -11.14
C GLY A 49 -1.75 -0.18 -11.30
N LYS A 50 -1.69 0.48 -12.45
CA LYS A 50 -0.77 1.62 -12.69
C LYS A 50 -1.07 2.81 -11.79
N GLN A 51 -2.36 3.15 -11.61
CA GLN A 51 -2.75 4.24 -10.69
C GLN A 51 -2.42 3.88 -9.24
N TYR A 52 -2.72 2.64 -8.84
CA TYR A 52 -2.38 2.13 -7.53
C TYR A 52 -0.86 2.10 -7.32
N ALA A 53 -0.07 1.70 -8.31
CA ALA A 53 1.38 1.71 -8.21
C ALA A 53 1.93 3.12 -7.94
N ARG A 54 1.35 4.16 -8.53
CA ARG A 54 1.75 5.55 -8.28
C ARG A 54 1.49 5.97 -6.83
N VAL A 55 0.27 5.74 -6.33
CA VAL A 55 -0.13 6.10 -4.96
C VAL A 55 0.59 5.23 -3.94
N GLY A 56 0.64 3.91 -4.18
CA GLY A 56 1.33 2.93 -3.36
C GLY A 56 2.83 3.16 -3.27
N SER A 57 3.49 3.57 -4.36
CA SER A 57 4.92 3.92 -4.34
C SER A 57 5.19 5.17 -3.51
N ALA A 58 4.32 6.18 -3.58
CA ALA A 58 4.44 7.36 -2.73
C ALA A 58 4.28 6.98 -1.24
N ASN A 59 3.29 6.15 -0.92
CA ASN A 59 3.07 5.66 0.44
C ASN A 59 4.24 4.78 0.93
N LEU A 60 4.81 3.93 0.08
CA LEU A 60 6.00 3.13 0.39
C LEU A 60 7.22 4.00 0.64
N GLY A 61 7.42 5.07 -0.14
CA GLY A 61 8.49 6.02 0.08
C GLY A 61 8.37 6.71 1.45
N LEU A 62 7.15 7.14 1.82
CA LEU A 62 6.89 7.70 3.14
C LEU A 62 7.12 6.67 4.24
N LEU A 63 6.63 5.43 4.07
CA LEU A 63 6.88 4.34 5.01
C LEU A 63 8.36 4.13 5.27
N LEU A 64 9.15 4.07 4.20
CA LEU A 64 10.60 3.90 4.30
C LEU A 64 11.25 5.05 5.07
N ILE A 65 10.89 6.30 4.76
CA ILE A 65 11.42 7.48 5.46
C ILE A 65 11.09 7.39 6.95
N PHE A 66 9.83 7.14 7.31
CA PHE A 66 9.44 7.04 8.71
C PHE A 66 10.07 5.84 9.41
N ALA A 67 10.23 4.68 8.74
CA ALA A 67 10.92 3.52 9.28
C ALA A 67 12.39 3.83 9.62
N LEU A 68 13.08 4.53 8.72
CA LEU A 68 14.46 4.92 8.93
C LEU A 68 14.59 5.94 10.07
N LEU A 69 13.70 6.93 10.13
CA LEU A 69 13.69 7.91 11.21
C LEU A 69 13.40 7.26 12.57
N ASP A 70 12.44 6.34 12.64
CA ASP A 70 12.08 5.62 13.87
C ASP A 70 13.26 4.74 14.33
N GLY A 71 13.87 3.99 13.41
CA GLY A 71 15.05 3.18 13.72
C GLY A 71 16.31 3.97 14.06
N LEU A 72 16.52 5.16 13.48
CA LEU A 72 17.62 6.05 13.87
C LEU A 72 17.39 6.68 15.26
N ALA A 73 16.13 7.02 15.59
CA ALA A 73 15.78 7.68 16.85
C ALA A 73 15.67 6.70 18.05
N ALA A 74 15.12 5.51 17.83
CA ALA A 74 14.90 4.49 18.87
C ALA A 74 15.97 3.38 18.87
N GLY A 75 16.86 3.37 17.85
CA GLY A 75 17.77 2.27 17.55
C GLY A 75 17.07 1.21 16.70
N PHE A 76 17.75 0.68 15.68
CA PHE A 76 17.31 -0.51 14.95
C PHE A 76 17.47 -1.72 15.88
N GLY A 77 16.55 -1.89 16.82
CA GLY A 77 16.46 -3.09 17.63
C GLY A 77 16.25 -4.29 16.72
N ALA A 78 16.91 -5.40 17.03
CA ALA A 78 16.64 -6.69 16.41
C ALA A 78 15.25 -7.17 16.88
N ALA A 79 14.19 -6.63 16.27
CA ALA A 79 12.83 -7.06 16.51
C ALA A 79 12.61 -8.36 15.73
N PHE A 80 12.80 -9.47 16.42
CA PHE A 80 12.21 -10.77 16.11
C PHE A 80 10.81 -10.83 16.72
#